data_AF-A0A923VUG5-F1
#
_entry.id   AF-A0A923VUG5-F1
#
_cell.length_a   1.000
_cell.length_b   1.000
_cell.length_c   1.000
_cell.angle_alpha   90.00
_cell.angle_beta   90.00
_cell.angle_gamma   90.00
#
_symmetry.space_group_name_H-M   'P 1'
#
loop_
_entity.id
_entity.type
_entity.pdbx_description
1 polymer ?
#
loop_
_entity_poly.entity_id
_entity_poly.type
_entity_poly.pdbx_seq_one_letter_code
_entity_poly.pdbx_strand_id
1 'polypeptide(L)' 'YEAPTAGNSATCKSCAHCPWMAMNSLAGLAHVLETGANEVQVDPALGVRARLPIDRMLAFTAAQKAGQAAGTLVPNIGAA' A
#
# COMPACT_ATOMS: atom_id res chain seq x y z
N TYR A 1 4.91 -9.22 18.91
CA TYR A 1 6.20 -9.25 18.21
C TYR A 1 6.06 -8.42 16.95
N GLU A 2 7.03 -7.57 16.60
CA GLU A 2 6.71 -6.19 16.19
C GLU A 2 6.41 -5.92 14.70
N ALA A 3 5.47 -4.99 14.47
CA ALA A 3 5.43 -4.14 13.28
C ALA A 3 5.24 -2.66 13.67
N PRO A 4 6.33 -1.90 13.86
CA PRO A 4 6.38 -0.47 13.62
C PRO A 4 7.59 -0.14 12.73
N THR A 5 7.37 0.12 11.45
CA THR A 5 8.44 0.63 10.56
C THR A 5 8.49 2.16 10.68
N ALA A 6 9.04 2.67 11.78
CA ALA A 6 9.41 4.07 11.94
C ALA A 6 10.86 4.15 12.43
N GLY A 7 11.79 4.30 11.49
CA GLY A 7 13.20 4.54 11.79
C GLY A 7 13.75 5.61 10.87
N ASN A 8 13.61 6.89 11.23
CA ASN A 8 14.33 8.07 10.71
C ASN A 8 14.57 8.21 9.18
N SER A 9 13.91 7.43 8.31
CA SER A 9 13.99 7.46 6.85
C SER A 9 13.01 6.44 6.24
N ALA A 10 12.68 6.61 4.95
CA ALA A 10 11.79 5.76 4.16
C ALA A 10 12.41 4.40 3.76
N THR A 11 13.27 3.80 4.59
CA THR A 11 13.91 2.52 4.32
C THR A 11 13.24 1.41 5.12
N CYS A 12 12.40 0.63 4.45
CA CYS A 12 11.83 -0.59 5.04
C CYS A 12 12.95 -1.62 5.26
N LYS A 13 13.24 -1.98 6.51
CA LYS A 13 13.98 -3.21 6.82
C LYS A 13 12.94 -4.32 7.01
N SER A 14 12.74 -5.16 6.01
CA SER A 14 11.83 -6.30 6.12
C SER A 14 12.37 -7.28 7.17
N CYS A 15 11.87 -7.18 8.39
CA CYS A 15 12.16 -8.18 9.44
C CYS A 15 11.48 -9.52 9.15
N ALA A 16 10.61 -9.59 8.12
CA ALA A 16 9.79 -10.74 7.74
C ALA A 16 9.02 -11.39 8.90
N HIS A 17 8.86 -10.66 10.01
CA HIS A 17 8.24 -11.13 11.25
C HIS A 17 7.06 -10.24 11.62
N CYS A 18 6.39 -9.66 10.63
CA CYS A 18 5.17 -8.92 10.89
C CYS A 18 4.09 -9.93 11.31
N PRO A 19 3.60 -9.89 12.57
CA PRO A 19 2.61 -10.85 13.04
C PRO A 19 1.32 -10.77 12.22
N TRP A 20 0.98 -9.58 11.71
CA TRP A 20 -0.19 -9.36 10.86
C TRP A 20 -0.06 -10.06 9.50
N MET A 21 1.14 -10.06 8.91
CA MET A 21 1.37 -10.81 7.67
C MET A 21 1.26 -12.31 7.91
N ALA A 22 1.74 -12.78 9.07
CA ALA A 22 1.65 -14.19 9.47
C ALA A 22 0.21 -14.69 9.72
N MET A 23 -0.79 -13.80 9.81
CA MET A 23 -2.20 -14.20 9.92
C MET A 23 -2.76 -14.79 8.61
N ASN A 24 -2.10 -14.59 7.47
CA ASN A 24 -2.50 -15.17 6.19
C ASN A 24 -1.92 -16.59 6.05
N SER A 25 -2.67 -17.59 6.47
CA SER A 25 -2.31 -19.02 6.38
C SER A 25 -3.04 -19.73 5.23
N LEU A 26 -2.49 -20.86 4.74
CA LEU A 26 -3.14 -21.67 3.69
C LEU A 26 -4.55 -22.13 4.07
N ALA A 27 -4.75 -22.54 5.33
CA ALA A 27 -6.06 -22.93 5.83
C ALA A 27 -7.05 -21.75 5.84
N GLY A 28 -6.58 -20.55 6.22
CA GLY A 28 -7.40 -19.34 6.18
C GLY A 28 -7.78 -18.93 4.74
N LEU A 29 -6.84 -19.06 3.80
CA LEU A 29 -7.10 -18.80 2.38
C LEU A 29 -8.12 -19.77 1.81
N ALA A 30 -7.99 -21.07 2.09
CA ALA A 30 -8.95 -22.08 1.65
C ALA A 30 -10.36 -21.75 2.15
N HIS A 31 -10.49 -21.44 3.45
CA HIS A 31 -11.78 -21.08 4.05
C HIS A 31 -12.43 -19.86 3.38
N VAL A 32 -11.67 -18.77 3.15
CA VAL A 32 -12.18 -17.56 2.51
C VAL A 32 -12.61 -17.82 1.07
N LEU A 33 -11.86 -18.63 0.32
CA LEU A 33 -12.20 -18.97 -1.06
C LEU A 33 -13.45 -19.86 -1.16
N GLU A 34 -13.63 -20.81 -0.24
CA GLU A 34 -14.77 -21.72 -0.22
C GLU A 34 -16.06 -21.04 0.22
N THR A 35 -15.98 -20.09 1.14
CA THR A 35 -17.15 -19.48 1.79
C THR A 35 -17.48 -18.08 1.30
N GLY A 36 -16.53 -17.40 0.65
CA GLY A 36 -16.63 -15.97 0.35
C GLY A 36 -16.56 -15.07 1.60
N ALA A 37 -16.12 -15.60 2.75
CA ALA A 37 -16.03 -14.84 3.99
C ALA A 37 -15.00 -13.70 3.92
N ASN A 38 -15.11 -12.74 4.84
CA ASN A 38 -14.18 -11.60 4.98
C ASN A 38 -14.21 -10.58 3.82
N GLU A 39 -15.37 -10.37 3.18
CA GLU A 39 -15.55 -9.27 2.24
C GLU A 39 -15.26 -7.91 2.92
N VAL A 40 -14.36 -7.13 2.33
CA VAL A 40 -13.97 -5.82 2.86
C VAL A 40 -14.95 -4.77 2.36
N GLN A 41 -15.82 -4.32 3.26
CA GLN A 41 -16.78 -3.25 2.99
C GLN A 41 -16.20 -1.88 3.34
N VAL A 42 -16.33 -0.94 2.42
CA VAL A 42 -15.91 0.46 2.61
C VAL A 42 -17.03 1.37 2.13
N ASP A 43 -17.21 2.51 2.79
CA ASP A 43 -18.12 3.55 2.32
C ASP A 43 -17.77 3.94 0.85
N PRO A 44 -18.75 3.89 -0.08
CA PRO A 44 -18.49 4.17 -1.49
C PRO A 44 -17.90 5.58 -1.73
N ALA A 45 -18.35 6.59 -1.00
CA ALA A 45 -17.82 7.95 -1.12
C ALA A 45 -16.37 8.03 -0.61
N LEU A 46 -16.05 7.29 0.46
CA LEU A 46 -14.66 7.17 0.92
C LEU A 46 -13.78 6.49 -0.13
N GLY A 47 -14.26 5.42 -0.77
CA GLY A 47 -13.55 4.72 -1.85
C GLY A 47 -13.20 5.64 -3.03
N VAL A 48 -14.14 6.48 -3.46
CA VAL A 48 -13.92 7.48 -4.52
C VAL A 48 -12.85 8.50 -4.10
N ARG A 49 -12.91 8.97 -2.86
CA ARG A 49 -11.94 9.95 -2.32
C ARG A 49 -10.54 9.37 -2.18
N ALA A 50 -10.43 8.13 -1.70
CA ALA A 50 -9.16 7.42 -1.51
C ALA A 50 -8.48 7.08 -2.85
N ARG A 51 -9.25 6.87 -3.91
CA ARG A 51 -8.72 6.60 -5.26
C ARG A 51 -7.92 7.78 -5.84
N LEU A 52 -8.32 9.01 -5.57
CA LEU A 52 -7.68 10.21 -6.13
C LEU A 52 -6.16 10.30 -5.88
N PRO A 53 -5.63 10.18 -4.65
CA PRO A 53 -4.18 10.17 -4.43
C PRO A 53 -3.47 8.94 -5.02
N ILE A 54 -4.13 7.79 -5.09
CA ILE A 54 -3.58 6.56 -5.70
C ILE A 54 -3.38 6.78 -7.20
N ASP A 55 -4.39 7.32 -7.89
CA ASP A 55 -4.31 7.61 -9.33
C ASP A 55 -3.21 8.63 -9.63
N ARG A 56 -3.03 9.64 -8.77
CA ARG A 56 -1.93 10.62 -8.89
C ARG A 56 -0.56 9.97 -8.76
N MET A 57 -0.38 9.05 -7.80
CA MET A 57 0.88 8.31 -7.62
C MET A 57 1.20 7.43 -8.84
N LEU A 58 0.19 6.76 -9.40
CA LEU A 58 0.34 5.95 -10.60
C LEU A 58 0.68 6.80 -11.83
N ALA A 59 -0.04 7.91 -12.04
CA ALA A 59 0.22 8.86 -13.12
C ALA A 59 1.63 9.46 -13.03
N PHE A 60 2.09 9.81 -11.82
CA PHE A 60 3.44 10.28 -11.57
C PHE A 60 4.49 9.24 -11.99
N THR A 61 4.33 8.00 -11.54
CA THR A 61 5.25 6.90 -11.89
C THR A 61 5.27 6.64 -13.40
N ALA A 62 4.12 6.72 -14.06
CA ALA A 62 4.01 6.55 -15.50
C ALA A 62 4.71 7.68 -16.27
N ALA A 63 4.52 8.94 -15.87
CA ALA A 63 5.18 10.09 -16.45
C ALA A 63 6.71 10.02 -16.29
N GLN A 64 7.19 9.63 -15.10
CA GLN A 64 8.62 9.42 -14.85
C GLN A 64 9.20 8.35 -15.78
N LYS A 65 8.52 7.20 -15.94
CA LYS A 65 8.94 6.14 -16.87
C LYS A 65 8.95 6.60 -18.33
N ALA A 66 8.04 7.49 -18.71
CA ALA A 66 7.95 8.06 -20.05
C ALA A 66 8.97 9.19 -20.31
N GLY A 67 9.87 9.49 -19.37
CA GLY A 67 10.87 10.55 -19.50
C GLY A 67 10.28 11.97 -19.47
N GLN A 68 9.03 12.11 -19.03
CA GLN A 68 8.42 13.42 -18.82
C GLN A 68 8.96 14.01 -17.51
N ALA A 69 9.17 15.32 -17.48
CA ALA A 69 9.48 16.03 -16.24
C ALA A 69 8.26 15.95 -15.32
N ALA A 70 8.23 14.93 -14.47
CA ALA A 70 7.32 14.89 -13.35
C ALA A 70 7.62 16.15 -12.53
N GLY A 71 6.62 17.00 -12.30
CA GLY A 71 6.80 18.31 -11.67
C GLY A 71 7.63 18.24 -10.39
N THR A 72 8.20 19.37 -9.97
CA THR A 72 9.09 19.43 -8.81
C THR A 72 8.47 18.74 -7.61
N LEU A 73 9.12 17.68 -7.12
CA LEU A 73 8.82 17.11 -5.81
C LEU A 73 8.86 18.26 -4.80
N VAL A 74 7.80 18.42 -4.00
CA VAL A 74 7.88 19.32 -2.87
C VAL A 74 9.01 18.78 -1.98
N PRO A 75 10.00 19.62 -1.62
CA PRO A 75 11.09 19.18 -0.77
C PRO A 75 10.54 18.48 0.48
N ASN A 76 11.06 17.28 0.78
CA ASN A 76 10.72 16.45 1.95
C ASN A 76 9.39 15.65 1.90
N ILE A 77 8.74 15.48 0.75
CA ILE A 77 7.66 14.49 0.57
C ILE A 77 7.96 13.56 -0.63
N GLY A 78 8.52 12.38 -0.35
CA GLY A 78 8.74 11.16 -1.18
C GLY A 78 8.96 11.28 -2.70
N ALA A 79 9.82 10.52 -3.38
CA ALA A 79 10.63 9.35 -3.03
C ALA A 79 12.11 9.75 -2.96
N ALA A 80 12.80 9.23 -1.95
CA ALA A 80 14.26 9.14 -1.93
C ALA A 80 14.70 7.88 -2.69
#